data_AF-A0A1Z8KTU8-F1
#
_entry.id   AF-A0A1Z8KTU8-F1
#
_cell.length_a   1.000
_cell.length_b   1.000
_cell.length_c   1.000
_cell.angle_alpha   90.00
_cell.angle_beta   90.00
_cell.angle_gamma   90.00
#
_symmetry.space_group_name_H-M   'P 1'
#
loop_
_entity.id
_entity.type
_entity.pdbx_description
1 polymer ?
#
loop_
_entity_poly.entity_id
_entity_poly.type
_entity_poly.pdbx_seq_one_letter_code
_entity_poly.pdbx_strand_id
1 'polypeptide(L)'
;MNTDKIPHHLKQFIVDQEYSRYTIIDHKVWSFVMDISIPFFKKHAHSSYFEGLNKTGITFNKIPSIKDMNEKMSKIGWGAVPVRGFIPPWAFMEFQALGVLPIACDIRNSENLTYTPAPDIIHESAGHSPIIINEEYSYYLKQYGKIASKAIFSKEDERIYFAIRKLSDLKEDRSATNEEIVIAEKELKQAKENQSIPSEATLLSRLHWWTVEYGLIGTIKNPKIYGAGLLSSVAESQNCLSENIKKIPLTIDCIEYTYDITEQQPQLFVAKSFSDLTTILKEFEKTMSFNNINSSNKISILKDNDDEISKLNKIQDIVTTDKDLIQLYERFYKNDIESKHLIEILNKDFPDEWLLRYELYKNSHQLNEDWVDDLYSYLYNYQEKNVDLNNAIKRGLNTI
;
A
#
# COMPACT_ATOMS: atom_id res chain seq x y z
N MET A 1 8.52 9.95 -16.52
CA MET A 1 7.84 10.29 -17.80
C MET A 1 7.60 11.79 -17.78
N ASN A 2 7.47 12.48 -18.93
CA ASN A 2 7.04 13.88 -18.85
C ASN A 2 5.54 13.92 -18.44
N THR A 3 5.26 14.34 -17.21
CA THR A 3 3.91 14.49 -16.66
C THR A 3 3.06 15.49 -17.44
N ASP A 4 3.68 16.34 -18.28
CA ASP A 4 2.97 17.23 -19.20
C ASP A 4 2.07 16.47 -20.19
N LYS A 5 2.41 15.21 -20.50
CA LYS A 5 1.65 14.34 -21.41
C LYS A 5 0.42 13.70 -20.77
N ILE A 6 0.20 13.91 -19.47
CA ILE A 6 -0.98 13.38 -18.79
C ILE A 6 -2.23 14.12 -19.30
N PRO A 7 -3.29 13.39 -19.74
CA PRO A 7 -4.55 13.98 -20.16
C PRO A 7 -5.14 14.94 -19.12
N HIS A 8 -5.80 16.00 -19.58
CA HIS A 8 -6.32 17.05 -18.71
C HIS A 8 -7.30 16.52 -17.65
N HIS A 9 -8.17 15.58 -18.00
CA HIS A 9 -9.15 14.98 -17.08
C HIS A 9 -8.50 14.14 -15.98
N LEU A 10 -7.27 13.66 -16.15
CA LEU A 10 -6.53 12.96 -15.09
C LEU A 10 -5.80 13.93 -14.15
N LYS A 11 -5.47 15.14 -14.61
CA LYS A 11 -4.72 16.12 -13.80
C LYS A 11 -5.47 16.55 -12.54
N GLN A 12 -6.80 16.46 -12.53
CA GLN A 12 -7.61 16.78 -11.34
C GLN A 12 -7.33 15.86 -10.13
N PHE A 13 -6.78 14.67 -10.37
CA PHE A 13 -6.45 13.73 -9.29
C PHE A 13 -5.01 13.90 -8.78
N ILE A 14 -4.18 14.69 -9.47
CA ILE A 14 -2.80 14.94 -9.09
C ILE A 14 -2.78 16.10 -8.11
N VAL A 15 -2.13 15.90 -6.96
CA VAL A 15 -1.99 16.91 -5.91
C VAL A 15 -0.54 17.41 -5.79
N ASP A 16 -0.26 18.31 -4.86
CA ASP A 16 1.11 18.47 -4.35
C ASP A 16 1.34 17.41 -3.27
N GLN A 17 2.53 16.78 -3.26
CA GLN A 17 2.92 15.87 -2.18
C GLN A 17 2.97 16.61 -0.83
N GLU A 18 3.25 17.92 -0.84
CA GLU A 18 3.41 18.74 0.37
C GLU A 18 4.45 18.14 1.32
N TYR A 19 5.61 17.76 0.79
CA TYR A 19 6.64 16.96 1.48
C TYR A 19 7.03 17.50 2.86
N SER A 20 6.98 18.83 3.08
CA SER A 20 7.26 19.46 4.37
C SER A 20 6.25 19.12 5.48
N ARG A 21 5.12 18.48 5.16
CA ARG A 21 4.14 18.02 6.13
C ARG A 21 4.53 16.72 6.83
N TYR A 22 5.41 15.92 6.22
CA TYR A 22 5.92 14.74 6.90
C TYR A 22 6.72 15.16 8.13
N THR A 23 6.28 14.66 9.27
CA THR A 23 6.95 14.83 10.54
C THR A 23 8.17 13.92 10.62
N ILE A 24 8.99 14.16 11.64
CA ILE A 24 10.08 13.25 11.95
C ILE A 24 9.58 11.85 12.29
N ILE A 25 8.41 11.73 12.93
CA ILE A 25 7.79 10.45 13.28
C ILE A 25 7.42 9.68 12.01
N ASP A 26 6.80 10.35 11.02
CA ASP A 26 6.45 9.75 9.73
C ASP A 26 7.68 9.17 9.01
N HIS A 27 8.78 9.92 8.99
CA HIS A 27 10.05 9.42 8.43
C HIS A 27 10.60 8.21 9.20
N LYS A 28 10.33 8.10 10.50
CA LYS A 28 10.75 6.95 11.33
C LYS A 28 9.86 5.74 11.21
N VAL A 29 8.56 5.93 11.04
CA VAL A 29 7.64 4.87 10.60
C VAL A 29 8.15 4.25 9.30
N TRP A 30 8.43 5.09 8.30
CA TRP A 30 9.00 4.64 7.03
C TRP A 30 10.31 3.87 7.21
N SER A 31 11.28 4.46 7.92
CA SER A 31 12.61 3.87 8.09
C SER A 31 12.53 2.54 8.81
N PHE A 32 11.69 2.44 9.85
CA PHE A 32 11.51 1.22 10.60
C PHE A 32 10.94 0.10 9.73
N VAL A 33 9.90 0.37 8.93
CA VAL A 33 9.32 -0.62 8.00
C VAL A 33 10.37 -1.10 6.99
N MET A 34 11.18 -0.19 6.46
CA MET A 34 12.26 -0.54 5.53
C MET A 34 13.32 -1.43 6.18
N ASP A 35 13.78 -1.07 7.38
CA ASP A 35 14.83 -1.78 8.11
C ASP A 35 14.44 -3.25 8.37
N ILE A 36 13.19 -3.50 8.77
CA ILE A 36 12.74 -4.87 9.07
C ILE A 36 12.37 -5.68 7.82
N SER A 37 11.94 -5.01 6.74
CA SER A 37 11.37 -5.69 5.56
C SER A 37 12.42 -6.03 4.51
N ILE A 38 13.36 -5.10 4.24
CA ILE A 38 14.37 -5.26 3.18
C ILE A 38 15.24 -6.51 3.36
N PRO A 39 15.75 -6.87 4.56
CA PRO A 39 16.55 -8.07 4.74
C PRO A 39 15.82 -9.36 4.34
N PHE A 40 14.50 -9.41 4.59
CA PHE A 40 13.65 -10.52 4.18
C PHE A 40 13.42 -10.51 2.66
N PHE A 41 13.01 -9.38 2.09
CA PHE A 41 12.73 -9.30 0.65
C PHE A 41 13.96 -9.52 -0.22
N LYS A 42 15.16 -9.16 0.23
CA LYS A 42 16.41 -9.47 -0.47
C LYS A 42 16.59 -10.99 -0.73
N LYS A 43 16.01 -11.84 0.11
CA LYS A 43 16.08 -13.32 -0.01
C LYS A 43 14.83 -13.90 -0.69
N HIS A 44 13.67 -13.31 -0.45
CA HIS A 44 12.37 -13.93 -0.73
C HIS A 44 11.56 -13.26 -1.85
N ALA A 45 11.85 -12.00 -2.20
CA ALA A 45 11.20 -11.32 -3.32
C ALA A 45 11.81 -11.73 -4.67
N HIS A 46 11.11 -11.39 -5.75
CA HIS A 46 11.61 -11.51 -7.10
C HIS A 46 12.91 -10.69 -7.26
N SER A 47 13.84 -11.16 -8.10
CA SER A 47 15.19 -10.58 -8.23
C SER A 47 15.17 -9.09 -8.61
N SER A 48 14.15 -8.64 -9.34
CA SER A 48 13.95 -7.23 -9.71
C SER A 48 13.65 -6.31 -8.52
N TYR A 49 13.17 -6.83 -7.39
CA TYR A 49 12.72 -5.99 -6.28
C TYR A 49 13.85 -5.13 -5.69
N PHE A 50 14.95 -5.76 -5.28
CA PHE A 50 16.01 -5.06 -4.52
C PHE A 50 16.73 -4.01 -5.36
N GLU A 51 17.05 -4.32 -6.62
CA GLU A 51 17.58 -3.32 -7.56
C GLU A 51 16.52 -2.26 -7.91
N GLY A 52 15.26 -2.69 -7.97
CA GLY A 52 14.08 -1.89 -8.21
C GLY A 52 13.97 -0.70 -7.27
N LEU A 53 14.16 -0.93 -5.96
CA LEU A 53 14.10 0.12 -4.94
C LEU A 53 14.92 1.36 -5.34
N ASN A 54 16.20 1.16 -5.69
CA ASN A 54 17.06 2.27 -6.10
C ASN A 54 16.69 2.85 -7.48
N LYS A 55 16.31 1.99 -8.42
CA LYS A 55 15.94 2.39 -9.79
C LYS A 55 14.61 3.15 -9.85
N THR A 56 13.74 3.03 -8.85
CA THR A 56 12.49 3.78 -8.75
C THR A 56 12.53 4.94 -7.74
N GLY A 57 13.70 5.21 -7.14
CA GLY A 57 13.91 6.37 -6.28
C GLY A 57 13.49 6.16 -4.83
N ILE A 58 13.38 4.91 -4.39
CA ILE A 58 13.08 4.56 -3.00
C ILE A 58 14.29 4.81 -2.12
N THR A 59 14.05 5.52 -1.02
CA THR A 59 15.01 5.81 0.05
C THR A 59 14.73 4.92 1.26
N PHE A 60 15.76 4.55 2.02
CA PHE A 60 15.58 3.65 3.17
C PHE A 60 15.34 4.38 4.48
N ASN A 61 15.97 5.54 4.68
CA ASN A 61 15.96 6.26 5.96
C ASN A 61 14.91 7.38 6.07
N LYS A 62 14.20 7.68 4.98
CA LYS A 62 13.16 8.71 4.92
C LYS A 62 12.20 8.40 3.79
N ILE A 63 11.00 8.99 3.87
CA ILE A 63 9.97 8.89 2.82
C ILE A 63 10.54 9.47 1.51
N PRO A 64 10.33 8.82 0.35
CA PRO A 64 10.84 9.29 -0.92
C PRO A 64 10.07 10.53 -1.41
N SER A 65 10.76 11.43 -2.10
CA SER A 65 10.10 12.47 -2.87
C SER A 65 9.51 11.86 -4.14
N ILE A 66 8.22 12.06 -4.39
CA ILE A 66 7.57 11.55 -5.61
C ILE A 66 8.13 12.23 -6.86
N LYS A 67 8.67 13.46 -6.71
CA LYS A 67 9.44 14.12 -7.77
C LYS A 67 10.70 13.32 -8.12
N ASP A 68 11.51 12.96 -7.13
CA ASP A 68 12.73 12.18 -7.33
C ASP A 68 12.42 10.77 -7.87
N MET A 69 11.33 10.16 -7.39
CA MET A 69 10.81 8.91 -7.95
C MET A 69 10.45 9.05 -9.42
N ASN A 70 9.70 10.10 -9.81
CA ASN A 70 9.36 10.34 -11.21
C ASN A 70 10.61 10.55 -12.07
N GLU A 71 11.62 11.26 -11.58
CA GLU A 71 12.91 11.44 -12.27
C GLU A 71 13.61 10.10 -12.53
N LYS A 72 13.61 9.20 -11.55
CA LYS A 72 14.21 7.86 -11.66
C LYS A 72 13.38 6.95 -12.58
N MET A 73 12.07 6.85 -12.33
CA MET A 73 11.13 6.04 -13.11
C MET A 73 11.03 6.49 -14.58
N SER A 74 11.28 7.78 -14.87
CA SER A 74 11.33 8.30 -16.24
C SER A 74 12.33 7.57 -17.13
N LYS A 75 13.43 7.08 -16.54
CA LYS A 75 14.52 6.42 -17.25
C LYS A 75 14.17 4.98 -17.65
N ILE A 76 13.15 4.40 -17.03
CA ILE A 76 12.65 3.04 -17.30
C ILE A 76 11.27 3.07 -18.01
N GLY A 77 10.90 4.22 -18.59
CA GLY A 77 9.66 4.37 -19.35
C GLY A 77 8.39 4.42 -18.48
N TRP A 78 8.53 4.82 -17.21
CA TRP A 78 7.42 5.06 -16.29
C TRP A 78 7.45 6.49 -15.72
N GLY A 79 6.39 6.90 -15.05
CA GLY A 79 6.33 8.11 -14.23
C GLY A 79 5.66 7.84 -12.90
N ALA A 80 5.72 8.81 -12.00
CA ALA A 80 5.01 8.78 -10.73
C ALA A 80 4.30 10.12 -10.51
N VAL A 81 3.09 10.08 -9.95
CA VAL A 81 2.33 11.29 -9.59
C VAL A 81 1.73 11.15 -8.19
N PRO A 82 1.77 12.22 -7.38
CA PRO A 82 1.15 12.22 -6.06
C PRO A 82 -0.38 12.29 -6.19
N VAL A 83 -1.08 11.46 -5.41
CA VAL A 83 -2.54 11.47 -5.24
C VAL A 83 -2.91 11.47 -3.76
N ARG A 84 -4.16 11.77 -3.41
CA ARG A 84 -4.70 11.64 -2.05
C ARG A 84 -5.92 10.74 -2.03
N GLY A 85 -5.97 9.90 -1.00
CA GLY A 85 -7.04 8.94 -0.78
C GLY A 85 -7.29 8.02 -1.98
N PHE A 86 -8.50 7.47 -2.04
CA PHE A 86 -8.92 6.61 -3.14
C PHE A 86 -9.37 7.43 -4.36
N ILE A 87 -8.58 7.36 -5.43
CA ILE A 87 -9.01 7.88 -6.74
C ILE A 87 -9.94 6.88 -7.44
N PRO A 88 -10.81 7.33 -8.37
CA PRO A 88 -11.69 6.41 -9.10
C PRO A 88 -10.91 5.31 -9.82
N PRO A 89 -11.38 4.04 -9.78
CA PRO A 89 -10.65 2.91 -10.37
C PRO A 89 -10.31 3.12 -11.86
N TRP A 90 -11.24 3.68 -12.64
CA TRP A 90 -11.00 3.96 -14.06
C TRP A 90 -9.82 4.93 -14.28
N ALA A 91 -9.66 5.93 -13.41
CA ALA A 91 -8.59 6.92 -13.49
C ALA A 91 -7.25 6.29 -13.14
N PHE A 92 -7.22 5.46 -12.08
CA PHE A 92 -6.03 4.68 -11.71
C PHE A 92 -5.58 3.76 -12.86
N MET A 93 -6.51 3.06 -13.50
CA MET A 93 -6.21 2.18 -14.63
C MET A 93 -5.71 2.96 -15.87
N GLU A 94 -6.24 4.15 -16.14
CA GLU A 94 -5.75 5.00 -17.21
C GLU A 94 -4.33 5.53 -16.93
N PHE A 95 -4.01 5.89 -15.69
CA PHE A 95 -2.63 6.22 -15.30
C PHE A 95 -1.69 5.05 -15.57
N GLN A 96 -2.05 3.83 -15.14
CA GLN A 96 -1.24 2.64 -15.42
C GLN A 96 -1.07 2.37 -16.92
N ALA A 97 -2.15 2.54 -17.71
CA ALA A 97 -2.12 2.40 -19.17
C ALA A 97 -1.09 3.32 -19.84
N LEU A 98 -0.91 4.52 -19.27
CA LEU A 98 0.06 5.52 -19.71
C LEU A 98 1.48 5.26 -19.16
N GLY A 99 1.66 4.28 -18.27
CA GLY A 99 2.93 4.06 -17.57
C GLY A 99 3.18 5.09 -16.48
N VAL A 100 2.14 5.56 -15.79
CA VAL A 100 2.23 6.46 -14.65
C VAL A 100 1.71 5.71 -13.43
N LEU A 101 2.48 5.71 -12.35
CA LEU A 101 2.07 5.16 -11.07
C LEU A 101 1.50 6.29 -10.18
N PRO A 102 0.20 6.28 -9.85
CA PRO A 102 -0.35 7.12 -8.80
C PRO A 102 0.19 6.67 -7.44
N ILE A 103 0.69 7.59 -6.63
CA ILE A 103 1.27 7.28 -5.32
C ILE A 103 0.50 8.09 -4.27
N ALA A 104 -0.15 7.39 -3.34
CA ALA A 104 -0.78 8.02 -2.18
C ALA A 104 0.27 8.77 -1.36
N CYS A 105 -0.05 10.01 -0.97
CA CYS A 105 0.87 10.83 -0.18
C CYS A 105 0.83 10.48 1.30
N ASP A 106 -0.26 9.89 1.78
CA ASP A 106 -0.48 9.64 3.20
C ASP A 106 0.40 8.47 3.68
N ILE A 107 0.79 8.48 4.95
CA ILE A 107 1.58 7.41 5.58
C ILE A 107 0.84 6.87 6.79
N ARG A 108 0.86 5.55 6.97
CA ARG A 108 0.23 4.90 8.13
C ARG A 108 0.83 5.38 9.47
N ASN A 109 0.03 5.28 10.53
CA ASN A 109 0.45 5.54 11.90
C ASN A 109 1.35 4.40 12.45
N SER A 110 2.25 4.72 13.38
CA SER A 110 3.06 3.75 14.13
C SER A 110 2.26 2.69 14.89
N GLU A 111 1.01 2.95 15.27
CA GLU A 111 0.12 1.96 15.90
C GLU A 111 -0.41 0.91 14.91
N ASN A 112 -0.60 1.30 13.64
CA ASN A 112 -1.10 0.45 12.56
C ASN A 112 0.02 0.05 11.58
N LEU A 113 1.23 -0.09 12.11
CA LEU A 113 2.43 -0.31 11.30
C LEU A 113 2.33 -1.56 10.41
N THR A 114 1.81 -2.65 10.98
CA THR A 114 1.87 -3.98 10.38
C THR A 114 0.83 -4.23 9.30
N TYR A 115 -0.24 -3.43 9.30
CA TYR A 115 -1.34 -3.51 8.35
C TYR A 115 -2.10 -2.19 8.29
N THR A 116 -2.40 -1.73 7.07
CA THR A 116 -3.34 -0.63 6.82
C THR A 116 -4.36 -1.07 5.77
N PRO A 117 -5.67 -0.82 5.98
CA PRO A 117 -6.70 -1.12 4.98
C PRO A 117 -6.68 -0.16 3.78
N ALA A 118 -6.04 1.01 3.90
CA ALA A 118 -5.92 1.99 2.84
C ALA A 118 -4.48 2.02 2.29
N PRO A 119 -4.29 2.10 0.96
CA PRO A 119 -2.97 2.19 0.36
C PRO A 119 -2.30 3.50 0.76
N ASP A 120 -1.16 3.39 1.42
CA ASP A 120 -0.33 4.51 1.85
C ASP A 120 0.94 4.61 0.98
N ILE A 121 1.77 5.61 1.25
CA ILE A 121 2.99 5.82 0.48
C ILE A 121 3.93 4.61 0.54
N ILE A 122 3.98 3.86 1.66
CA ILE A 122 4.79 2.64 1.76
C ILE A 122 4.28 1.59 0.77
N HIS A 123 2.97 1.35 0.73
CA HIS A 123 2.35 0.41 -0.19
C HIS A 123 2.65 0.76 -1.66
N GLU A 124 2.34 1.99 -2.05
CA GLU A 124 2.46 2.41 -3.45
C GLU A 124 3.92 2.51 -3.90
N SER A 125 4.78 3.09 -3.08
CA SER A 125 6.15 3.32 -3.46
C SER A 125 7.04 2.09 -3.23
N ALA A 126 7.02 1.44 -2.07
CA ALA A 126 7.88 0.31 -1.76
C ALA A 126 7.29 -1.05 -2.14
N GLY A 127 5.96 -1.15 -2.30
CA GLY A 127 5.28 -2.35 -2.78
C GLY A 127 5.28 -2.45 -4.30
N HIS A 128 4.61 -1.51 -4.98
CA HIS A 128 4.43 -1.57 -6.44
C HIS A 128 5.67 -1.18 -7.24
N SER A 129 6.25 -0.01 -6.94
CA SER A 129 7.25 0.59 -7.83
C SER A 129 8.47 -0.30 -8.14
N PRO A 130 9.07 -1.06 -7.18
CA PRO A 130 10.34 -1.72 -7.43
C PRO A 130 10.26 -2.82 -8.50
N ILE A 131 9.15 -3.56 -8.59
CA ILE A 131 9.01 -4.64 -9.58
C ILE A 131 8.87 -4.10 -11.02
N ILE A 132 8.42 -2.85 -11.18
CA ILE A 132 8.21 -2.18 -12.47
C ILE A 132 9.49 -2.12 -13.33
N ILE A 133 10.68 -2.23 -12.73
CA ILE A 133 11.92 -2.27 -13.53
C ILE A 133 12.02 -3.50 -14.44
N ASN A 134 11.25 -4.55 -14.16
CA ASN A 134 11.16 -5.72 -15.04
C ASN A 134 10.29 -5.38 -16.25
N GLU A 135 10.84 -5.50 -17.45
CA GLU A 135 10.17 -5.10 -18.69
C GLU A 135 8.89 -5.89 -18.98
N GLU A 136 8.87 -7.20 -18.69
CA GLU A 136 7.67 -8.04 -18.89
C GLU A 136 6.55 -7.64 -17.92
N TYR A 137 6.89 -7.38 -16.65
CA TYR A 137 5.91 -6.92 -15.67
C TYR A 137 5.41 -5.50 -15.95
N SER A 138 6.31 -4.59 -16.32
CA SER A 138 5.97 -3.23 -16.78
C SER A 138 5.05 -3.26 -18.00
N TYR A 139 5.32 -4.14 -18.95
CA TYR A 139 4.44 -4.35 -20.10
C TYR A 139 3.07 -4.88 -19.66
N TYR A 140 3.04 -5.91 -18.80
CA TYR A 140 1.83 -6.46 -18.24
C TYR A 140 0.96 -5.38 -17.57
N LEU A 141 1.51 -4.57 -16.66
CA LEU A 141 0.76 -3.51 -15.97
C LEU A 141 0.17 -2.49 -16.94
N LYS A 142 0.93 -2.06 -17.95
CA LYS A 142 0.43 -1.15 -19.00
C LYS A 142 -0.70 -1.79 -19.81
N GLN A 143 -0.61 -3.08 -20.12
CA GLN A 143 -1.70 -3.79 -20.81
C GLN A 143 -2.92 -3.96 -19.89
N TYR A 144 -2.70 -4.25 -18.62
CA TYR A 144 -3.74 -4.38 -17.62
C TYR A 144 -4.54 -3.09 -17.53
N GLY A 145 -3.88 -1.94 -17.33
CA GLY A 145 -4.56 -0.63 -17.31
C GLY A 145 -5.35 -0.34 -18.59
N LYS A 146 -4.78 -0.65 -19.77
CA LYS A 146 -5.46 -0.46 -21.07
C LYS A 146 -6.73 -1.31 -21.22
N ILE A 147 -6.69 -2.56 -20.73
CA ILE A 147 -7.82 -3.48 -20.81
C ILE A 147 -8.86 -3.12 -19.76
N ALA A 148 -8.43 -2.87 -18.52
CA ALA A 148 -9.29 -2.53 -17.40
C ALA A 148 -10.01 -1.19 -17.58
N SER A 149 -9.39 -0.21 -18.25
CA SER A 149 -10.07 1.06 -18.60
C SER A 149 -11.28 0.89 -19.52
N LYS A 150 -11.45 -0.28 -20.16
CA LYS A 150 -12.58 -0.61 -21.04
C LYS A 150 -13.60 -1.54 -20.39
N ALA A 151 -13.36 -1.97 -19.16
CA ALA A 151 -14.22 -2.90 -18.46
C ALA A 151 -15.56 -2.27 -18.14
N ILE A 152 -16.64 -3.03 -18.30
CA ILE A 152 -17.98 -2.59 -17.91
C ILE A 152 -18.11 -2.66 -16.39
N PHE A 153 -18.49 -1.53 -15.78
CA PHE A 153 -18.84 -1.41 -14.36
C PHE A 153 -20.35 -1.62 -14.17
N SER A 154 -20.72 -2.31 -13.11
CA SER A 154 -22.09 -2.41 -12.63
C SER A 154 -22.40 -1.28 -11.64
N LYS A 155 -23.70 -1.07 -11.38
CA LYS A 155 -24.15 -0.13 -10.34
C LYS A 155 -23.75 -0.62 -8.94
N GLU A 156 -23.65 -1.93 -8.76
CA GLU A 156 -23.18 -2.56 -7.54
C GLU A 156 -21.69 -2.26 -7.31
N ASP A 157 -20.86 -2.30 -8.35
CA ASP A 157 -19.43 -1.97 -8.25
C ASP A 157 -19.23 -0.52 -7.78
N GLU A 158 -20.03 0.40 -8.33
CA GLU A 158 -19.99 1.82 -7.95
C GLU A 158 -20.34 2.02 -6.47
N ARG A 159 -21.38 1.34 -5.97
CA ARG A 159 -21.75 1.37 -4.55
C ARG A 159 -20.64 0.85 -3.65
N ILE A 160 -20.00 -0.25 -4.03
CA ILE A 160 -18.87 -0.82 -3.29
C ILE A 160 -17.71 0.18 -3.25
N TYR A 161 -17.36 0.78 -4.39
CA TYR A 161 -16.31 1.79 -4.46
C TYR A 161 -16.59 2.98 -3.52
N PHE A 162 -17.78 3.56 -3.56
CA PHE A 162 -18.11 4.68 -2.69
C PHE A 162 -18.13 4.29 -1.20
N ALA A 163 -18.54 3.07 -0.86
CA ALA A 163 -18.50 2.57 0.51
C ALA A 163 -17.05 2.35 1.00
N ILE A 164 -16.16 1.80 0.16
CA ILE A 164 -14.73 1.65 0.47
C ILE A 164 -14.10 3.03 0.68
N ARG A 165 -14.37 3.97 -0.24
CA ARG A 165 -13.84 5.33 -0.15
C ARG A 165 -14.29 6.01 1.15
N LYS A 166 -15.59 5.96 1.47
CA LYS A 166 -16.12 6.52 2.72
C LYS A 166 -15.45 5.91 3.95
N LEU A 167 -15.31 4.59 3.98
CA LEU A 167 -14.64 3.90 5.09
C LEU A 167 -13.18 4.30 5.23
N SER A 168 -12.45 4.40 4.11
CA SER A 168 -11.06 4.85 4.10
C SER A 168 -10.92 6.27 4.61
N ASP A 169 -11.74 7.19 4.09
CA ASP A 169 -11.69 8.60 4.48
C ASP A 169 -11.94 8.74 6.00
N LEU A 170 -12.88 7.96 6.56
CA LEU A 170 -13.17 7.95 8.00
C LEU A 170 -12.07 7.31 8.85
N LYS A 171 -11.44 6.22 8.39
CA LYS A 171 -10.36 5.54 9.15
C LYS A 171 -9.10 6.38 9.24
N GLU A 172 -8.86 7.26 8.28
CA GLU A 172 -7.72 8.19 8.28
C GLU A 172 -8.06 9.55 8.94
N ASP A 173 -9.35 9.84 9.17
CA ASP A 173 -9.77 11.04 9.88
C ASP A 173 -9.65 10.87 11.40
N ARG A 174 -8.64 11.52 12.00
CA ARG A 174 -8.42 11.58 13.46
C ARG A 174 -9.59 12.19 14.24
N SER A 175 -10.50 12.89 13.57
CA SER A 175 -11.71 13.46 14.17
C SER A 175 -12.94 12.58 14.02
N ALA A 176 -12.87 11.50 13.22
CA ALA A 176 -13.97 10.56 13.06
C ALA A 176 -14.21 9.78 14.36
N THR A 177 -15.50 9.58 14.66
CA THR A 177 -15.94 8.78 15.79
C THR A 177 -15.93 7.29 15.44
N ASN A 178 -15.73 6.43 16.46
CA ASN A 178 -15.85 4.98 16.28
C ASN A 178 -17.23 4.57 15.74
N GLU A 179 -18.28 5.31 16.09
CA GLU A 179 -19.64 5.07 15.61
C GLU A 179 -19.76 5.28 14.10
N GLU A 180 -19.15 6.34 13.56
CA GLU A 180 -19.12 6.61 12.12
C GLU A 180 -18.37 5.52 11.36
N ILE A 181 -17.25 5.04 11.90
CA ILE A 181 -16.47 3.95 11.31
C ILE A 181 -17.31 2.66 11.26
N VAL A 182 -17.97 2.29 12.36
CA VAL A 182 -18.83 1.08 12.42
C VAL A 182 -19.99 1.17 11.42
N ILE A 183 -20.59 2.34 11.25
CA ILE A 183 -21.64 2.55 10.24
C ILE A 183 -21.08 2.34 8.83
N ALA A 184 -19.93 2.92 8.50
CA ALA A 184 -19.31 2.77 7.19
C ALA A 184 -18.88 1.32 6.90
N GLU A 185 -18.40 0.59 7.91
CA GLU A 185 -18.10 -0.85 7.78
C GLU A 185 -19.35 -1.67 7.46
N LYS A 186 -20.48 -1.35 8.11
CA LYS A 186 -21.76 -2.00 7.84
C LYS A 186 -22.28 -1.69 6.44
N GLU A 187 -22.18 -0.44 5.98
CA GLU A 187 -22.54 -0.04 4.62
C GLU A 187 -21.71 -0.79 3.57
N LEU A 188 -20.39 -0.88 3.77
CA LEU A 188 -19.50 -1.65 2.88
C LEU A 188 -19.89 -3.13 2.85
N LYS A 189 -20.15 -3.73 4.01
CA LYS A 189 -20.59 -5.13 4.10
C LYS A 189 -21.89 -5.36 3.32
N GLN A 190 -22.89 -4.49 3.51
CA GLN A 190 -24.15 -4.57 2.78
C GLN A 190 -23.96 -4.37 1.26
N ALA A 191 -23.09 -3.46 0.84
CA ALA A 191 -22.79 -3.25 -0.58
C ALA A 191 -22.18 -4.51 -1.22
N LYS A 192 -21.27 -5.19 -0.52
CA LYS A 192 -20.66 -6.45 -0.96
C LYS A 192 -21.66 -7.61 -1.01
N GLU A 193 -22.51 -7.77 0.02
CA GLU A 193 -23.51 -8.84 0.10
C GLU A 193 -24.60 -8.73 -0.98
N ASN A 194 -24.89 -7.53 -1.46
CA ASN A 194 -25.87 -7.28 -2.50
C ASN A 194 -25.33 -7.48 -3.93
N GLN A 195 -24.03 -7.79 -4.09
CA GLN A 195 -23.47 -8.05 -5.41
C GLN A 195 -23.99 -9.39 -5.95
N SER A 196 -24.68 -9.36 -7.09
CA SER A 196 -25.27 -10.54 -7.69
C SER A 196 -24.31 -11.26 -8.62
N ILE A 197 -24.10 -10.72 -9.82
CA ILE A 197 -23.23 -11.26 -10.87
C ILE A 197 -22.00 -10.35 -10.96
N PRO A 198 -20.77 -10.90 -10.93
CA PRO A 198 -19.57 -10.09 -11.06
C PRO A 198 -19.52 -9.45 -12.46
N SER A 199 -19.30 -8.14 -12.49
CA SER A 199 -19.03 -7.42 -13.73
C SER A 199 -17.64 -7.75 -14.29
N GLU A 200 -17.35 -7.30 -15.51
CA GLU A 200 -16.00 -7.38 -16.08
C GLU A 200 -14.98 -6.65 -15.18
N ALA A 201 -15.35 -5.49 -14.62
CA ALA A 201 -14.51 -4.75 -13.70
C ALA A 201 -14.24 -5.54 -12.40
N THR A 202 -15.24 -6.22 -11.84
CA THR A 202 -15.06 -7.07 -10.66
C THR A 202 -14.14 -8.26 -10.96
N LEU A 203 -14.32 -8.94 -12.08
CA LEU A 203 -13.47 -10.08 -12.47
C LEU A 203 -12.01 -9.63 -12.70
N LEU A 204 -11.82 -8.47 -13.36
CA LEU A 204 -10.50 -7.87 -13.51
C LEU A 204 -9.88 -7.48 -12.18
N SER A 205 -10.66 -6.93 -11.25
CA SER A 205 -10.20 -6.60 -9.89
C SER A 205 -9.69 -7.84 -9.16
N ARG A 206 -10.37 -8.99 -9.30
CA ARG A 206 -9.89 -10.28 -8.76
C ARG A 206 -8.62 -10.74 -9.44
N LEU A 207 -8.50 -10.60 -10.76
CA LEU A 207 -7.25 -10.88 -11.46
C LEU A 207 -6.11 -10.01 -10.93
N HIS A 208 -6.33 -8.71 -10.73
CA HIS A 208 -5.34 -7.78 -10.16
C HIS A 208 -4.95 -8.18 -8.75
N TRP A 209 -5.93 -8.51 -7.90
CA TRP A 209 -5.71 -8.92 -6.53
C TRP A 209 -4.78 -10.14 -6.45
N TRP A 210 -5.08 -11.18 -7.21
CA TRP A 210 -4.30 -12.42 -7.20
C TRP A 210 -2.99 -12.36 -8.00
N THR A 211 -2.68 -11.22 -8.60
CA THR A 211 -1.44 -11.00 -9.35
C THR A 211 -0.67 -9.80 -8.82
N VAL A 212 -1.09 -8.58 -9.15
CA VAL A 212 -0.42 -7.33 -8.80
C VAL A 212 -0.34 -7.12 -7.28
N GLU A 213 -1.36 -7.48 -6.51
CA GLU A 213 -1.38 -7.27 -5.05
C GLU A 213 -0.78 -8.45 -4.26
N TYR A 214 -1.26 -9.66 -4.53
CA TYR A 214 -0.97 -10.86 -3.75
C TYR A 214 -0.38 -12.00 -4.60
N GLY A 215 0.32 -11.64 -5.68
CA GLY A 215 0.94 -12.61 -6.58
C GLY A 215 2.30 -13.13 -6.09
N LEU A 216 2.51 -14.41 -6.39
CA LEU A 216 3.78 -15.10 -6.27
C LEU A 216 4.29 -15.56 -7.65
N ILE A 217 5.59 -15.73 -7.82
CA ILE A 217 6.21 -16.14 -9.09
C ILE A 217 7.23 -17.27 -8.92
N GLY A 218 7.36 -18.15 -9.92
CA GLY A 218 8.30 -19.25 -9.95
C GLY A 218 7.62 -20.60 -9.80
N THR A 219 8.07 -21.43 -8.84
CA THR A 219 7.51 -22.76 -8.62
C THR A 219 6.65 -22.80 -7.36
N ILE A 220 5.64 -23.66 -7.31
CA ILE A 220 4.78 -23.83 -6.12
C ILE A 220 5.58 -24.18 -4.87
N LYS A 221 6.66 -24.95 -5.01
CA LYS A 221 7.53 -25.39 -3.90
C LYS A 221 8.46 -24.29 -3.40
N ASN A 222 8.88 -23.38 -4.27
CA ASN A 222 9.80 -22.30 -3.93
C ASN A 222 9.44 -21.04 -4.71
N PRO A 223 8.30 -20.40 -4.37
CA PRO A 223 7.89 -19.17 -5.03
C PRO A 223 8.66 -17.97 -4.50
N LYS A 224 8.68 -16.90 -5.30
CA LYS A 224 9.17 -15.57 -4.94
C LYS A 224 8.02 -14.57 -4.87
N ILE A 225 8.15 -13.58 -4.00
CA ILE A 225 7.14 -12.53 -3.81
C ILE A 225 7.31 -11.45 -4.88
N TYR A 226 6.21 -11.06 -5.53
CA TYR A 226 6.19 -9.86 -6.38
C TYR A 226 4.95 -8.98 -6.17
N GLY A 227 3.89 -9.51 -5.55
CA GLY A 227 2.68 -8.74 -5.26
C GLY A 227 2.94 -7.59 -4.27
N ALA A 228 2.41 -6.41 -4.56
CA ALA A 228 2.65 -5.18 -3.80
C ALA A 228 2.11 -5.22 -2.37
N GLY A 229 0.91 -5.78 -2.16
CA GLY A 229 0.35 -6.04 -0.83
C GLY A 229 1.28 -6.90 0.02
N LEU A 230 1.87 -7.95 -0.56
CA LEU A 230 2.87 -8.78 0.12
C LEU A 230 4.22 -8.07 0.31
N LEU A 231 4.62 -7.17 -0.59
CA LEU A 231 5.87 -6.41 -0.50
C LEU A 231 5.80 -5.19 0.42
N SER A 232 4.62 -4.86 0.93
CA SER A 232 4.39 -3.71 1.82
C SER A 232 3.76 -4.10 3.17
N SER A 233 3.30 -5.34 3.30
CA SER A 233 2.80 -5.88 4.57
C SER A 233 3.91 -6.52 5.38
N VAL A 234 4.17 -5.96 6.56
CA VAL A 234 5.20 -6.45 7.48
C VAL A 234 4.82 -7.81 8.06
N ALA A 235 3.55 -8.07 8.33
CA ALA A 235 3.09 -9.35 8.89
C ALA A 235 2.89 -10.41 7.80
N GLU A 236 2.19 -10.06 6.73
CA GLU A 236 1.73 -11.03 5.74
C GLU A 236 2.86 -11.53 4.83
N SER A 237 3.87 -10.70 4.57
CA SER A 237 5.07 -11.05 3.78
C SER A 237 5.78 -12.32 4.28
N GLN A 238 5.78 -12.57 5.58
CA GLN A 238 6.45 -13.74 6.16
C GLN A 238 5.55 -14.98 6.10
N ASN A 239 4.27 -14.81 6.43
CA ASN A 239 3.31 -15.90 6.46
C ASN A 239 2.97 -16.41 5.06
N CYS A 240 3.03 -15.57 4.03
CA CYS A 240 2.65 -15.90 2.67
C CYS A 240 3.45 -17.08 2.07
N LEU A 241 4.69 -17.29 2.54
CA LEU A 241 5.55 -18.39 2.09
C LEU A 241 5.45 -19.66 2.96
N SER A 242 4.72 -19.61 4.07
CA SER A 242 4.52 -20.78 4.95
C SER A 242 3.73 -21.89 4.27
N GLU A 243 3.87 -23.13 4.76
CA GLU A 243 3.12 -24.29 4.23
C GLU A 243 1.60 -24.20 4.49
N ASN A 244 1.19 -23.39 5.48
CA ASN A 244 -0.22 -23.21 5.84
C ASN A 244 -1.02 -22.43 4.78
N ILE A 245 -0.36 -21.57 4.01
CA ILE A 245 -1.02 -20.80 2.94
C ILE A 245 -1.04 -21.62 1.66
N LYS A 246 -2.21 -21.91 1.12
CA LYS A 246 -2.34 -22.74 -0.09
C LYS A 246 -1.75 -22.02 -1.30
N LYS A 247 -0.78 -22.63 -1.99
CA LYS A 247 -0.23 -22.12 -3.24
C LYS A 247 -0.87 -22.81 -4.43
N ILE A 248 -1.46 -22.03 -5.35
CA ILE A 248 -2.20 -22.52 -6.52
C ILE A 248 -1.49 -22.04 -7.79
N PRO A 249 -1.28 -22.87 -8.83
CA PRO A 249 -0.78 -22.38 -10.10
C PRO A 249 -1.70 -21.30 -10.67
N LEU A 250 -1.13 -20.18 -11.12
CA LEU A 250 -1.92 -19.11 -11.71
C LEU A 250 -2.49 -19.54 -13.07
N THR A 251 -3.82 -19.49 -13.19
CA THR A 251 -4.61 -19.63 -14.42
C THR A 251 -5.68 -18.54 -14.43
N ILE A 252 -6.45 -18.44 -15.52
CA ILE A 252 -7.57 -17.50 -15.59
C ILE A 252 -8.63 -17.75 -14.49
N ASP A 253 -8.72 -18.99 -13.98
CA ASP A 253 -9.68 -19.38 -12.95
C ASP A 253 -9.52 -18.60 -11.63
N CYS A 254 -8.40 -17.89 -11.43
CA CYS A 254 -8.22 -17.03 -10.25
C CYS A 254 -9.31 -15.94 -10.14
N ILE A 255 -9.95 -15.53 -11.25
CA ILE A 255 -11.04 -14.56 -11.24
C ILE A 255 -12.32 -15.08 -10.55
N GLU A 256 -12.43 -16.38 -10.32
CA GLU A 256 -13.54 -16.98 -9.58
C GLU A 256 -13.33 -16.90 -8.06
N TYR A 257 -12.13 -16.54 -7.62
CA TYR A 257 -11.80 -16.43 -6.20
C TYR A 257 -12.07 -15.00 -5.71
N THR A 258 -13.05 -14.87 -4.83
CA THR A 258 -13.25 -13.65 -4.04
C THR A 258 -12.17 -13.50 -2.98
N TYR A 259 -11.96 -12.28 -2.51
CA TYR A 259 -10.99 -11.96 -1.47
C TYR A 259 -11.61 -11.09 -0.38
N ASP A 260 -11.06 -11.21 0.82
CA ASP A 260 -11.30 -10.25 1.89
C ASP A 260 -10.06 -9.36 2.04
N ILE A 261 -10.29 -8.06 2.06
CA ILE A 261 -9.22 -7.08 2.24
C ILE A 261 -8.81 -6.97 3.71
N THR A 262 -9.67 -7.40 4.65
CA THR A 262 -9.43 -7.21 6.10
C THR A 262 -8.71 -8.36 6.77
N GLU A 263 -8.43 -9.44 6.06
CA GLU A 263 -7.78 -10.64 6.59
C GLU A 263 -6.59 -11.06 5.74
N GLN A 264 -5.68 -11.85 6.32
CA GLN A 264 -4.57 -12.43 5.55
C GLN A 264 -5.10 -13.45 4.53
N GLN A 265 -4.50 -13.48 3.35
CA GLN A 265 -5.03 -14.28 2.25
C GLN A 265 -4.83 -15.79 2.48
N PRO A 266 -5.91 -16.60 2.49
CA PRO A 266 -5.82 -18.04 2.79
C PRO A 266 -5.17 -18.85 1.66
N GLN A 267 -5.16 -18.30 0.45
CA GLN A 267 -4.47 -18.86 -0.71
C GLN A 267 -3.78 -17.75 -1.50
N LEU A 268 -2.76 -18.16 -2.26
CA LEU A 268 -2.03 -17.29 -3.18
C LEU A 268 -1.78 -18.01 -4.50
N PHE A 269 -1.69 -17.24 -5.58
CA PHE A 269 -1.47 -17.78 -6.92
C PHE A 269 -0.01 -17.59 -7.36
N VAL A 270 0.55 -18.62 -8.00
CA VAL A 270 1.94 -18.67 -8.44
C VAL A 270 2.01 -18.65 -9.96
N ALA A 271 2.43 -17.51 -10.53
CA ALA A 271 2.75 -17.37 -11.95
C ALA A 271 4.07 -18.08 -12.27
N LYS A 272 4.22 -18.67 -13.46
CA LYS A 272 5.53 -19.25 -13.84
C LYS A 272 6.50 -18.16 -14.31
N SER A 273 5.97 -17.13 -14.96
CA SER A 273 6.71 -15.98 -15.49
C SER A 273 5.83 -14.72 -15.51
N PHE A 274 6.41 -13.54 -15.75
CA PHE A 274 5.61 -12.32 -15.98
C PHE A 274 4.93 -12.32 -17.35
N SER A 275 5.53 -12.95 -18.37
CA SER A 275 4.86 -13.22 -19.65
C SER A 275 3.56 -14.04 -19.48
N ASP A 276 3.49 -14.93 -18.49
CA ASP A 276 2.26 -15.70 -18.20
C ASP A 276 1.12 -14.77 -17.75
N LEU A 277 1.42 -13.73 -16.97
CA LEU A 277 0.42 -12.74 -16.53
C LEU A 277 -0.24 -12.07 -17.74
N THR A 278 0.57 -11.68 -18.71
CA THR A 278 0.08 -11.08 -19.97
C THR A 278 -0.76 -12.08 -20.75
N THR A 279 -0.34 -13.34 -20.82
CA THR A 279 -1.09 -14.39 -21.53
C THR A 279 -2.47 -14.60 -20.93
N ILE A 280 -2.57 -14.69 -19.60
CA ILE A 280 -3.84 -14.85 -18.87
C ILE A 280 -4.72 -13.62 -19.03
N LEU A 281 -4.15 -12.42 -18.94
CA LEU A 281 -4.89 -11.18 -19.19
C LEU A 281 -5.45 -11.12 -20.62
N LYS A 282 -4.70 -11.59 -21.62
CA LYS A 282 -5.18 -11.67 -23.01
C LYS A 282 -6.23 -12.77 -23.21
N GLU A 283 -6.22 -13.81 -22.40
CA GLU A 283 -7.29 -14.80 -22.37
C GLU A 283 -8.58 -14.19 -21.82
N PHE A 284 -8.51 -13.44 -20.72
CA PHE A 284 -9.63 -12.67 -20.19
C PHE A 284 -10.14 -11.64 -21.20
N GLU A 285 -9.25 -10.88 -21.84
CA GLU A 285 -9.62 -9.82 -22.79
C GLU A 285 -10.54 -10.35 -23.91
N LYS A 286 -10.36 -11.60 -24.36
CA LYS A 286 -11.21 -12.23 -25.39
C LYS A 286 -12.65 -12.45 -24.94
N THR A 287 -12.90 -12.57 -23.64
CA THR A 287 -14.25 -12.77 -23.10
C THR A 287 -14.99 -11.44 -22.91
N MET A 288 -14.26 -10.31 -22.86
CA MET A 288 -14.83 -8.99 -22.66
C MET A 288 -15.74 -8.56 -23.82
N SER A 289 -16.80 -7.84 -23.47
CA SER A 289 -17.91 -7.47 -24.34
C SER A 289 -17.45 -6.66 -25.55
N PHE A 290 -16.45 -5.78 -25.41
CA PHE A 290 -15.96 -4.94 -26.50
C PHE A 290 -15.28 -5.72 -27.64
N ASN A 291 -14.82 -6.95 -27.39
CA ASN A 291 -14.26 -7.83 -28.42
C ASN A 291 -15.30 -8.72 -29.09
N ASN A 292 -16.50 -8.83 -28.50
CA ASN A 292 -17.58 -9.69 -28.99
C ASN A 292 -18.65 -8.92 -29.78
N ILE A 293 -18.30 -7.75 -30.33
CA ILE A 293 -19.18 -6.91 -31.16
C ILE A 293 -19.30 -7.49 -32.57
N ASN A 294 -19.92 -8.66 -32.69
CA ASN A 294 -20.52 -9.17 -33.93
C ASN A 294 -22.05 -9.36 -33.79
N SER A 295 -22.65 -8.76 -32.77
CA SER A 295 -24.09 -8.70 -32.58
C SER A 295 -24.56 -7.25 -32.65
N SER A 296 -25.27 -6.98 -33.73
CA SER A 296 -25.98 -5.76 -34.06
C SER A 296 -27.02 -5.39 -32.97
N ASN A 297 -26.60 -4.66 -31.95
CA ASN A 297 -27.51 -3.90 -31.09
C ASN A 297 -26.84 -2.57 -30.69
N LYS A 298 -27.40 -1.48 -31.20
CA LYS A 298 -27.04 -0.11 -30.78
C LYS A 298 -27.36 0.03 -29.30
N ILE A 299 -26.33 0.17 -28.47
CA ILE A 299 -26.48 0.59 -27.08
C ILE A 299 -26.78 2.09 -27.10
N SER A 300 -27.97 2.47 -26.62
CA SER A 300 -28.34 3.85 -26.36
C SER A 300 -27.52 4.36 -25.19
N ILE A 301 -26.68 5.36 -25.43
CA ILE A 301 -25.93 6.07 -24.40
C ILE A 301 -26.95 6.82 -23.53
N LEU A 302 -27.14 6.36 -22.29
CA LEU A 302 -27.82 7.13 -21.26
C LEU A 302 -26.87 8.24 -20.82
N LYS A 303 -27.29 9.49 -21.03
CA LYS A 303 -26.71 10.64 -20.34
C LYS A 303 -27.40 10.70 -18.98
N ASP A 304 -26.66 10.36 -17.93
CA ASP A 304 -27.05 10.74 -16.57
C ASP A 304 -26.31 12.00 -16.17
N ASN A 305 -27.01 12.80 -15.36
CA ASN A 305 -26.63 14.14 -14.97
C ASN A 305 -25.38 14.13 -14.09
N ASP A 306 -24.35 14.84 -14.53
CA ASP A 306 -23.29 15.35 -13.67
C ASP A 306 -23.91 16.38 -12.72
N ASP A 307 -24.05 16.05 -11.44
CA ASP A 307 -24.00 17.04 -10.37
C ASP A 307 -23.60 16.39 -9.04
N GLU A 308 -22.66 17.05 -8.37
CA GLU A 308 -22.05 16.77 -7.07
C GLU A 308 -20.97 15.67 -6.99
N ILE A 309 -19.80 15.98 -7.56
CA ILE A 309 -18.52 15.56 -6.98
C ILE A 309 -17.70 16.79 -6.60
N SER A 310 -17.16 16.76 -5.38
CA SER A 310 -16.16 17.65 -4.78
C SER A 310 -16.69 18.72 -3.81
N LYS A 311 -16.67 18.35 -2.53
CA LYS A 311 -16.21 19.19 -1.43
C LYS A 311 -15.97 18.26 -0.25
N LEU A 312 -14.70 17.99 0.04
CA LEU A 312 -14.15 17.65 1.36
C LEU A 312 -12.65 17.38 1.19
N ASN A 313 -11.86 18.45 1.09
CA ASN A 313 -10.46 18.43 1.53
C ASN A 313 -10.44 19.37 2.74
N LYS A 314 -10.73 18.84 3.94
CA LYS A 314 -10.42 19.58 5.15
C LYS A 314 -9.01 19.19 5.59
N ILE A 315 -8.17 20.21 5.60
CA ILE A 315 -6.83 20.22 6.14
C ILE A 315 -6.94 19.93 7.64
N GLN A 316 -6.16 18.96 8.11
CA GLN A 316 -6.18 18.51 9.49
C GLN A 316 -5.28 19.41 10.34
N ASP A 317 -5.85 19.96 11.40
CA ASP A 317 -5.09 20.61 12.46
C ASP A 317 -4.41 19.53 13.31
N ILE A 318 -3.10 19.65 13.52
CA ILE A 318 -2.31 18.74 14.35
C ILE A 318 -2.83 18.82 15.79
N VAL A 319 -3.31 17.68 16.32
CA VAL A 319 -3.76 17.53 17.72
C VAL A 319 -2.60 17.89 18.66
N THR A 320 -2.89 18.56 19.78
CA THR A 320 -1.87 19.11 20.69
C THR A 320 -0.86 18.08 21.19
N THR A 321 -1.29 16.83 21.42
CA THR A 321 -0.46 15.73 21.90
C THR A 321 0.62 15.29 20.90
N ASP A 322 0.34 15.38 19.59
CA ASP A 322 1.31 15.05 18.55
C ASP A 322 2.45 16.07 18.52
N LYS A 323 2.17 17.35 18.83
CA LYS A 323 3.18 18.43 18.78
C LYS A 323 4.26 18.26 19.84
N ASP A 324 3.89 17.85 21.05
CA ASP A 324 4.84 17.66 22.14
C ASP A 324 5.74 16.45 21.87
N LEU A 325 5.16 15.37 21.32
CA LEU A 325 5.91 14.20 20.92
C LEU A 325 6.88 14.50 19.76
N ILE A 326 6.43 15.23 18.74
CA ILE A 326 7.29 15.66 17.63
C ILE A 326 8.48 16.49 18.14
N GLN A 327 8.24 17.43 19.07
CA GLN A 327 9.33 18.19 19.69
C GLN A 327 10.31 17.30 20.46
N LEU A 328 9.82 16.25 21.11
CA LEU A 328 10.68 15.31 21.83
C LEU A 328 11.59 14.52 20.88
N TYR A 329 11.05 14.05 19.75
CA TYR A 329 11.85 13.47 18.67
C TYR A 329 12.90 14.47 18.17
N GLU A 330 12.52 15.71 17.87
CA GLU A 330 13.47 16.72 17.40
C GLU A 330 14.61 16.95 18.39
N ARG A 331 14.30 17.07 19.69
CA ARG A 331 15.32 17.23 20.73
C ARG A 331 16.25 16.02 20.81
N PHE A 332 15.71 14.81 20.69
CA PHE A 332 16.52 13.59 20.65
C PHE A 332 17.52 13.63 19.48
N TYR A 333 17.06 13.88 18.25
CA TYR A 333 17.94 13.89 17.08
C TYR A 333 18.89 15.08 17.00
N LYS A 334 18.57 16.20 17.66
CA LYS A 334 19.48 17.35 17.81
C LYS A 334 20.49 17.18 18.94
N ASN A 335 20.36 16.12 19.76
CA ASN A 335 21.11 15.91 21.00
C ASN A 335 20.86 17.03 22.05
N ASP A 336 19.65 17.60 22.06
CA ASP A 336 19.21 18.65 22.99
C ASP A 336 18.53 18.08 24.26
N ILE A 337 18.61 16.76 24.46
CA ILE A 337 18.10 16.06 25.63
C ILE A 337 18.97 14.83 25.92
N GLU A 338 19.32 14.64 27.19
CA GLU A 338 20.04 13.43 27.62
C GLU A 338 19.12 12.21 27.61
N SER A 339 19.66 11.05 27.21
CA SER A 339 18.90 9.79 27.09
C SER A 339 18.15 9.40 28.38
N LYS A 340 18.78 9.58 29.55
CA LYS A 340 18.15 9.25 30.85
C LYS A 340 16.92 10.12 31.11
N HIS A 341 17.04 11.43 30.86
CA HIS A 341 15.92 12.36 31.01
C HIS A 341 14.82 12.12 29.97
N LEU A 342 15.19 11.77 28.74
CA LEU A 342 14.23 11.39 27.70
C LEU A 342 13.38 10.19 28.13
N ILE A 343 13.97 9.17 28.75
CA ILE A 343 13.26 8.00 29.25
C ILE A 343 12.30 8.36 30.38
N GLU A 344 12.69 9.26 31.29
CA GLU A 344 11.80 9.74 32.35
C GLU A 344 10.53 10.39 31.78
N ILE A 345 10.70 11.27 30.77
CA ILE A 345 9.57 11.90 30.07
C ILE A 345 8.72 10.85 29.38
N LEU A 346 9.34 9.93 28.64
CA LEU A 346 8.64 8.86 27.94
C LEU A 346 7.84 7.99 28.90
N ASN A 347 8.38 7.63 30.06
CA ASN A 347 7.67 6.76 31.01
C ASN A 347 6.48 7.46 31.67
N LYS A 348 6.56 8.78 31.85
CA LYS A 348 5.54 9.57 32.53
C LYS A 348 4.44 10.06 31.57
N ASP A 349 4.86 10.66 30.46
CA ASP A 349 3.98 11.45 29.59
C ASP A 349 3.61 10.68 28.31
N PHE A 350 4.42 9.71 27.88
CA PHE A 350 4.20 8.91 26.66
C PHE A 350 4.49 7.41 26.87
N PRO A 351 3.80 6.75 27.82
CA PRO A 351 4.12 5.37 28.24
C PRO A 351 4.02 4.35 27.10
N ASP A 352 3.20 4.64 26.08
CA ASP A 352 2.99 3.78 24.90
C ASP A 352 3.86 4.18 23.69
N GLU A 353 4.73 5.18 23.80
CA GLU A 353 5.59 5.59 22.67
C GLU A 353 6.76 4.61 22.45
N TRP A 354 6.51 3.55 21.70
CA TRP A 354 7.52 2.52 21.43
C TRP A 354 8.53 2.95 20.37
N LEU A 355 8.13 3.75 19.37
CA LEU A 355 8.99 4.06 18.23
C LEU A 355 10.17 4.94 18.64
N LEU A 356 9.95 5.95 19.50
CA LEU A 356 11.06 6.75 20.03
C LEU A 356 11.98 5.92 20.94
N ARG A 357 11.42 5.00 21.72
CA ARG A 357 12.20 4.05 22.54
C ARG A 357 13.03 3.12 21.68
N TYR A 358 12.49 2.65 20.55
CA TYR A 358 13.21 1.85 19.57
C TYR A 358 14.36 2.64 18.95
N GLU A 359 14.12 3.87 18.50
CA GLU A 359 15.18 4.72 17.95
C GLU A 359 16.24 5.05 19.01
N LEU A 360 15.85 5.27 20.27
CA LEU A 360 16.78 5.47 21.38
C LEU A 360 17.66 4.23 21.57
N TYR A 361 17.05 3.05 21.71
CA TYR A 361 17.75 1.77 21.86
C TYR A 361 18.69 1.52 20.67
N LYS A 362 18.25 1.71 19.44
CA LYS A 362 19.06 1.58 18.22
C LYS A 362 20.34 2.42 18.28
N ASN A 363 20.25 3.64 18.81
CA ASN A 363 21.41 4.53 18.95
C ASN A 363 22.26 4.28 20.21
N SER A 364 21.77 3.52 21.19
CA SER A 364 22.43 3.33 22.49
C SER A 364 22.74 1.88 22.87
N HIS A 365 22.36 0.88 22.07
CA HIS A 365 22.48 -0.55 22.38
C HIS A 365 23.91 -1.01 22.73
N GLN A 366 24.93 -0.24 22.35
CA GLN A 366 26.34 -0.54 22.64
C GLN A 366 26.78 -0.07 24.04
N LEU A 367 25.95 0.71 24.75
CA LEU A 367 26.24 1.19 26.09
C LEU A 367 25.88 0.12 27.13
N ASN A 368 26.75 -0.09 28.11
CA ASN A 368 26.52 -1.03 29.20
C ASN A 368 25.91 -0.30 30.41
N GLU A 369 24.65 0.09 30.29
CA GLU A 369 23.91 0.85 31.30
C GLU A 369 22.52 0.21 31.53
N ASP A 370 22.07 0.14 32.78
CA ASP A 370 20.81 -0.54 33.17
C ASP A 370 19.58 -0.03 32.38
N TRP A 371 19.53 1.26 32.07
CA TRP A 371 18.41 1.85 31.33
C TRP A 371 18.30 1.33 29.88
N VAL A 372 19.41 0.85 29.29
CA VAL A 372 19.40 0.25 27.95
C VAL A 372 18.76 -1.13 27.99
N ASP A 373 19.04 -1.91 29.03
CA ASP A 373 18.42 -3.22 29.27
C ASP A 373 16.92 -3.07 29.59
N ASP A 374 16.54 -2.04 30.33
CA ASP A 374 15.14 -1.69 30.59
C ASP A 374 14.40 -1.33 29.29
N LEU A 375 15.04 -0.56 28.39
CA LEU A 375 14.47 -0.24 27.07
C LEU A 375 14.27 -1.49 26.22
N TYR A 376 15.26 -2.37 26.15
CA TYR A 376 15.13 -3.64 25.44
C TYR A 376 13.97 -4.47 25.99
N SER A 377 13.89 -4.58 27.33
CA SER A 377 12.84 -5.33 28.01
C SER A 377 11.45 -4.75 27.76
N TYR A 378 11.32 -3.42 27.73
CA TYR A 378 10.09 -2.74 27.33
C TYR A 378 9.72 -3.09 25.88
N LEU A 379 10.64 -2.91 24.93
CA LEU A 379 10.38 -3.11 23.50
C LEU A 379 10.02 -4.56 23.17
N TYR A 380 10.70 -5.51 23.83
CA TYR A 380 10.45 -6.93 23.66
C TYR A 380 9.06 -7.37 24.17
N ASN A 381 8.46 -6.60 25.10
CA ASN A 381 7.18 -6.91 25.73
C ASN A 381 6.09 -5.86 25.47
N TYR A 382 6.33 -4.91 24.56
CA TYR A 382 5.57 -3.65 24.43
C TYR A 382 4.05 -3.84 24.37
N GLN A 383 3.56 -4.70 23.46
CA GLN A 383 2.13 -5.00 23.32
C GLN A 383 1.90 -6.48 23.05
N GLU A 384 1.99 -7.32 24.07
CA GLU A 384 1.75 -8.77 23.92
C GLU A 384 0.39 -9.12 23.29
N LYS A 385 -0.62 -8.27 23.50
CA LYS A 385 -1.96 -8.44 22.90
C LYS A 385 -2.00 -8.10 21.41
N ASN A 386 -1.14 -7.19 20.93
CA ASN A 386 -0.96 -6.90 19.50
C ASN A 386 0.26 -7.68 18.99
N VAL A 387 0.03 -8.97 18.74
CA VAL A 387 1.07 -9.93 18.39
C VAL A 387 1.85 -9.49 17.15
N ASP A 388 1.18 -8.92 16.14
CA ASP A 388 1.82 -8.48 14.91
C ASP A 388 2.80 -7.32 15.13
N LEU A 389 2.35 -6.27 15.84
CA LEU A 389 3.21 -5.12 16.14
C LEU A 389 4.38 -5.56 17.02
N ASN A 390 4.15 -6.38 18.04
CA ASN A 390 5.21 -6.90 18.90
C ASN A 390 6.23 -7.73 18.10
N ASN A 391 5.77 -8.55 17.15
CA ASN A 391 6.65 -9.30 16.26
C ASN A 391 7.44 -8.39 15.30
N ALA A 392 6.85 -7.27 14.85
CA ALA A 392 7.56 -6.27 14.06
C ALA A 392 8.68 -5.60 14.88
N ILE A 393 8.40 -5.21 16.12
CA ILE A 393 9.39 -4.62 17.05
C ILE A 393 10.53 -5.61 17.32
N LYS A 394 10.20 -6.87 17.67
CA LYS A 394 11.21 -7.92 17.88
C LYS A 394 12.09 -8.16 16.67
N ARG A 395 11.53 -8.08 15.45
CA ARG A 395 12.32 -8.13 14.22
C ARG A 395 13.27 -6.96 14.11
N GLY A 396 12.80 -5.75 14.38
CA GLY A 396 13.66 -4.56 14.42
C GLY A 396 14.77 -4.68 15.46
N LEU A 397 14.52 -5.29 16.61
CA LEU A 397 15.55 -5.55 17.62
C LEU A 397 16.59 -6.55 17.10
N ASN A 398 16.18 -7.60 16.38
CA ASN A 398 17.10 -8.60 15.82
C ASN A 398 17.98 -8.07 14.65
N THR A 399 17.68 -6.89 14.13
CA THR A 399 18.48 -6.23 13.08
C THR A 399 19.54 -5.27 13.63
N ILE A 400 19.43 -4.93 14.92
CA ILE A 400 20.41 -4.12 15.68
C ILE A 400 21.45 -5.10 16.24
#